data_AF-A0A518CMI2-F1
#
_entry.id   AF-A0A518CMI2-F1
#
_cell.length_a   1.000
_cell.length_b   1.000
_cell.length_c   1.000
_cell.angle_alpha   90.00
_cell.angle_beta   90.00
_cell.angle_gamma   90.00
#
_symmetry.space_group_name_H-M   'P 1'
#
loop_
_entity.id
_entity.type
_entity.pdbx_description
1 polymer ?
#
loop_
_entity_poly.entity_id
_entity_poly.type
_entity_poly.pdbx_seq_one_letter_code
_entity_poly.pdbx_strand_id
1 'polypeptide(L)'
;MDRHEEALLDFLELAAVSDQKKQYPSRDKLLLLAGWEACQTGLLNVADRCRDAILKHNPQHLVGKYDRFHEMMKTEAGSSLIHQLERQISRERVEFLLEELSGGQTKTPRPSSTEGEGYHEFIDQLLAEIG
;
A
#
# COMPACT_ATOMS: atom_id res chain seq x y z
N MET A 1 15.79 -7.70 -2.28
CA MET A 1 14.40 -7.26 -2.40
C MET A 1 14.34 -6.42 -3.67
N ASP A 2 13.37 -6.68 -4.52
CA ASP A 2 13.11 -5.90 -5.73
C ASP A 2 12.58 -4.50 -5.36
N ARG A 3 12.75 -3.52 -6.25
CA ARG A 3 12.32 -2.14 -6.01
C ARG A 3 10.81 -2.03 -5.74
N HIS A 4 10.00 -2.84 -6.41
CA HIS A 4 8.56 -2.86 -6.23
C HIS A 4 8.16 -3.49 -4.88
N GLU A 5 8.90 -4.50 -4.43
CA GLU A 5 8.69 -5.14 -3.13
C GLU A 5 9.01 -4.19 -1.97
N GLU A 6 10.10 -3.42 -2.08
CA GLU A 6 10.44 -2.40 -1.08
C GLU A 6 9.39 -1.29 -1.03
N ALA A 7 8.99 -0.78 -2.20
CA ALA A 7 7.99 0.28 -2.33
C ALA A 7 6.63 -0.16 -1.75
N LEU A 8 6.23 -1.42 -2.01
CA LEU A 8 5.04 -2.01 -1.42
C LEU A 8 5.07 -1.93 0.11
N LEU A 9 6.18 -2.34 0.73
CA LEU A 9 6.32 -2.28 2.19
C LEU A 9 6.27 -0.84 2.69
N ASP A 10 7.00 0.09 2.07
CA ASP A 10 7.01 1.50 2.47
C ASP A 10 5.59 2.11 2.46
N PHE A 11 4.83 1.85 1.38
CA PHE A 11 3.47 2.36 1.27
C PHE A 11 2.52 1.71 2.28
N LEU A 12 2.62 0.40 2.53
CA LEU A 12 1.78 -0.29 3.52
C LEU A 12 2.09 0.16 4.95
N GLU A 13 3.37 0.30 5.31
CA GLU A 13 3.79 0.79 6.62
C GLU A 13 3.24 2.20 6.88
N LEU A 14 3.41 3.11 5.91
CA LEU A 14 2.91 4.47 6.07
C LEU A 14 1.37 4.54 6.03
N ALA A 15 0.71 3.62 5.30
CA ALA A 15 -0.74 3.49 5.32
C ALA A 15 -1.24 3.07 6.71
N ALA A 16 -0.59 2.09 7.35
CA ALA A 16 -0.91 1.68 8.72
C ALA A 16 -0.76 2.84 9.71
N VAL A 17 0.34 3.60 9.64
CA VAL A 17 0.52 4.81 10.47
C VAL A 17 -0.55 5.86 10.19
N SER A 18 -0.90 6.08 8.92
CA SER A 18 -1.93 7.03 8.52
C SER A 18 -3.31 6.63 9.05
N ASP A 19 -3.62 5.33 9.05
CA ASP A 19 -4.86 4.78 9.60
C ASP A 19 -4.95 5.00 11.12
N GLN A 20 -3.88 4.69 11.86
CA GLN A 20 -3.79 4.94 13.30
C GLN A 20 -4.00 6.43 13.65
N LYS A 21 -3.54 7.34 12.78
CA LYS A 21 -3.73 8.79 12.91
C LYS A 21 -5.07 9.29 12.35
N LYS A 22 -5.95 8.40 11.86
CA LYS A 22 -7.25 8.70 11.22
C LYS A 22 -7.15 9.63 10.00
N GLN A 23 -6.02 9.56 9.28
CA GLN A 23 -5.75 10.33 8.07
C GLN A 23 -6.22 9.57 6.83
N TYR A 24 -7.51 9.23 6.77
CA TYR A 24 -8.06 8.32 5.77
C TYR A 24 -7.81 8.74 4.31
N PRO A 25 -7.87 10.03 3.91
CA PRO A 25 -7.52 10.42 2.55
C PRO A 25 -6.07 10.13 2.16
N SER A 26 -5.13 10.26 3.10
CA SER A 26 -3.71 9.92 2.86
C SER A 26 -3.52 8.42 2.82
N ARG A 27 -4.14 7.69 3.75
CA ARG A 27 -4.16 6.23 3.81
C ARG A 27 -4.67 5.62 2.49
N ASP A 28 -5.80 6.08 1.96
CA ASP A 28 -6.39 5.53 0.73
C ASP A 28 -5.46 5.72 -0.47
N LYS A 29 -4.74 6.85 -0.55
CA LYS A 29 -3.74 7.09 -1.60
C LYS A 29 -2.55 6.14 -1.47
N LEU A 30 -2.07 5.91 -0.24
CA LEU A 30 -0.98 4.97 0.02
C LEU A 30 -1.40 3.53 -0.29
N LEU A 31 -2.64 3.14 0.02
CA LEU A 31 -3.19 1.84 -0.34
C LEU A 31 -3.33 1.64 -1.86
N LEU A 32 -3.64 2.69 -2.62
CA LEU A 32 -3.63 2.62 -4.09
C LEU A 32 -2.22 2.38 -4.64
N LEU A 33 -1.22 3.10 -4.12
CA LEU A 33 0.17 2.92 -4.53
C LEU A 33 0.68 1.53 -4.11
N ALA A 34 0.40 1.08 -2.88
CA ALA A 34 0.70 -0.27 -2.42
C ALA A 34 0.03 -1.33 -3.31
N GLY A 35 -1.26 -1.19 -3.64
CA GLY A 35 -1.96 -2.12 -4.52
C GLY A 35 -1.37 -2.17 -5.93
N TRP A 36 -0.85 -1.04 -6.43
CA TRP A 36 -0.11 -1.00 -7.69
C TRP A 36 1.22 -1.75 -7.62
N GLU A 37 2.03 -1.49 -6.59
CA GLU A 37 3.30 -2.20 -6.39
C GLU A 37 3.10 -3.71 -6.20
N ALA A 38 2.05 -4.11 -5.47
CA ALA A 38 1.64 -5.50 -5.33
C ALA A 38 1.27 -6.15 -6.67
N CYS A 39 0.68 -5.40 -7.61
CA CYS A 39 0.47 -5.90 -8.97
C CYS A 39 1.79 -6.13 -9.71
N GLN A 40 2.79 -5.24 -9.52
CA GLN A 40 4.10 -5.38 -10.17
C GLN A 40 4.88 -6.59 -9.66
N THR A 41 4.71 -6.95 -8.39
CA THR A 41 5.35 -8.12 -7.76
C THR A 41 4.55 -9.42 -7.91
N GLY A 42 3.38 -9.38 -8.57
CA GLY A 42 2.51 -10.55 -8.75
C GLY A 42 1.67 -10.94 -7.53
N LEU A 43 1.69 -10.14 -6.45
CA LEU A 43 0.93 -10.33 -5.21
C LEU A 43 -0.51 -9.83 -5.37
N LEU A 44 -1.27 -10.42 -6.30
CA LEU A 44 -2.61 -9.94 -6.65
C LEU A 44 -3.62 -10.00 -5.47
N ASN A 45 -3.44 -10.96 -4.55
CA ASN A 45 -4.22 -11.04 -3.32
C ASN A 45 -3.99 -9.84 -2.39
N VAL A 46 -2.76 -9.35 -2.30
CA VAL A 46 -2.40 -8.15 -1.54
C VAL A 46 -3.03 -6.92 -2.17
N ALA A 47 -2.98 -6.81 -3.50
CA ALA A 47 -3.64 -5.72 -4.23
C ALA A 47 -5.16 -5.68 -3.99
N ASP A 48 -5.83 -6.83 -4.01
CA ASP A 48 -7.27 -6.92 -3.71
C ASP A 48 -7.59 -6.57 -2.25
N ARG A 49 -6.72 -6.93 -1.29
CA ARG A 49 -6.89 -6.51 0.11
C ARG A 49 -6.72 -5.00 0.28
N CYS A 50 -5.81 -4.37 -0.45
CA CYS A 50 -5.71 -2.90 -0.49
C CYS A 50 -7.00 -2.26 -1.01
N ARG A 51 -7.59 -2.82 -2.08
CA ARG A 51 -8.91 -2.40 -2.58
C ARG A 51 -9.98 -2.50 -1.50
N ASP A 52 -10.06 -3.63 -0.81
CA ASP A 52 -11.10 -3.88 0.19
C ASP A 52 -10.97 -2.92 1.38
N ALA A 53 -9.75 -2.64 1.82
CA ALA A 53 -9.47 -1.64 2.87
C ALA A 53 -9.90 -0.22 2.46
N ILE A 54 -9.67 0.18 1.20
CA ILE A 54 -10.16 1.47 0.68
C ILE A 54 -11.69 1.49 0.70
N LEU A 55 -12.35 0.45 0.17
CA LEU A 55 -13.80 0.41 0.03
C LEU A 55 -14.53 0.31 1.35
N LYS A 56 -13.93 -0.28 2.37
CA LYS A 56 -14.48 -0.32 3.73
C LYS A 56 -14.72 1.08 4.30
N HIS A 57 -13.87 2.04 3.96
CA HIS A 57 -14.02 3.44 4.41
C HIS A 57 -14.67 4.35 3.36
N ASN A 58 -14.36 4.12 2.08
CA ASN A 58 -14.87 4.91 0.96
C ASN A 58 -15.52 3.99 -0.08
N PRO A 59 -16.78 3.54 0.15
CA PRO A 59 -17.47 2.64 -0.78
C PRO A 59 -17.70 3.23 -2.18
N GLN A 60 -17.63 4.56 -2.31
CA GLN A 60 -17.81 5.28 -3.58
C GLN A 60 -16.49 5.49 -4.32
N HIS A 61 -15.37 4.97 -3.79
CA HIS A 61 -14.07 5.11 -4.42
C HIS A 61 -14.06 4.46 -5.82
N LEU A 62 -13.28 5.03 -6.75
CA LEU A 62 -13.19 4.58 -8.14
C LEU A 62 -12.88 3.07 -8.27
N VAL A 63 -12.06 2.55 -7.35
CA VAL A 63 -11.67 1.13 -7.29
C VAL A 63 -12.85 0.19 -7.09
N GLY A 64 -13.97 0.67 -6.54
CA GLY A 64 -15.19 -0.10 -6.32
C GLY A 64 -15.97 -0.39 -7.60
N LYS A 65 -15.62 0.26 -8.72
CA LYS A 65 -16.20 -0.05 -10.04
C LYS A 65 -15.66 -1.34 -10.66
N TYR A 66 -14.60 -1.91 -10.09
CA TYR A 66 -13.91 -3.09 -10.59
C TYR A 66 -13.98 -4.19 -9.55
N ASP A 67 -14.14 -5.44 -9.99
CA ASP A 67 -14.20 -6.58 -9.09
C ASP A 67 -12.84 -6.89 -8.48
N ARG A 68 -11.77 -6.65 -9.25
CA ARG A 68 -10.37 -6.86 -8.83
C ARG A 68 -9.53 -5.60 -9.00
N PHE A 69 -8.55 -5.40 -8.12
CA PHE A 69 -7.65 -4.23 -8.21
C PHE A 69 -6.86 -4.24 -9.53
N HIS A 70 -6.33 -5.40 -9.90
CA HIS A 70 -5.51 -5.55 -11.11
C HIS A 70 -6.30 -5.32 -12.42
N GLU A 71 -7.64 -5.43 -12.40
CA GLU A 71 -8.48 -5.08 -13.54
C GLU A 71 -8.56 -3.57 -13.73
N MET A 72 -8.71 -2.80 -12.65
CA MET A 72 -8.64 -1.34 -12.70
C MET A 72 -7.33 -0.87 -13.33
N MET A 73 -6.22 -1.51 -12.99
CA MET A 73 -4.88 -1.17 -13.48
C MET A 73 -4.70 -1.39 -14.99
N LYS A 74 -5.54 -2.22 -15.63
CA LYS A 74 -5.55 -2.40 -17.09
C LYS A 74 -6.28 -1.28 -17.83
N THR A 75 -6.95 -0.38 -17.10
CA THR A 75 -7.70 0.75 -17.67
C THR A 75 -6.88 2.03 -17.65
N GLU A 76 -7.15 2.93 -18.60
CA GLU A 76 -6.55 4.27 -18.65
C GLU A 76 -6.87 5.10 -17.40
N ALA A 77 -8.07 4.92 -16.83
CA ALA A 77 -8.46 5.60 -15.61
C ALA A 77 -7.62 5.17 -14.40
N GLY A 78 -7.33 3.87 -14.30
CA GLY A 78 -6.46 3.32 -13.25
C GLY A 78 -5.03 3.80 -13.38
N SER A 79 -4.42 3.66 -14.56
CA SER A 79 -3.04 4.09 -14.78
C SER A 79 -2.86 5.61 -14.60
N SER A 80 -3.81 6.42 -15.08
CA SER A 80 -3.78 7.87 -14.89
C SER A 80 -3.85 8.27 -13.41
N LEU A 81 -4.68 7.57 -12.63
CA LEU A 81 -4.79 7.81 -11.19
C LEU A 81 -3.47 7.49 -10.47
N ILE A 82 -2.85 6.34 -10.76
CA ILE A 82 -1.56 5.98 -10.16
C ILE A 82 -0.49 7.01 -10.51
N HIS A 83 -0.33 7.38 -11.78
CA HIS A 83 0.64 8.39 -12.18
C HIS A 83 0.38 9.78 -11.57
N GLN A 84 -0.87 10.12 -11.29
CA GLN A 84 -1.18 11.33 -10.51
C GLN A 84 -0.72 11.20 -9.06
N LEU A 85 -0.93 10.04 -8.43
CA LEU A 85 -0.55 9.80 -7.05
C LEU A 85 0.97 9.73 -6.87
N GLU A 86 1.70 9.06 -7.76
CA GLU A 86 3.18 8.99 -7.72
C GLU A 86 3.82 10.39 -7.75
N ARG A 87 3.21 11.35 -8.47
CA ARG A 87 3.66 12.75 -8.50
C ARG A 87 3.37 13.50 -7.20
N GLN A 88 2.34 13.09 -6.45
CA GLN A 88 1.98 13.71 -5.17
C GLN A 88 2.73 13.08 -4.00
N ILE A 89 2.99 11.78 -4.08
CA ILE A 89 3.56 10.96 -3.03
C ILE A 89 4.69 10.15 -3.68
N SER A 90 5.88 10.73 -3.72
CA SER A 90 7.07 10.03 -4.18
C SER A 90 7.50 8.99 -3.14
N ARG A 91 8.11 7.89 -3.61
CA ARG A 91 8.69 6.87 -2.74
C ARG A 91 9.71 7.45 -1.75
N GLU A 92 10.63 8.30 -2.22
CA GLU A 92 11.63 8.98 -1.37
C GLU A 92 11.00 9.77 -0.22
N ARG A 93 9.85 10.42 -0.47
CA ARG A 93 9.11 11.13 0.57
C ARG A 93 8.53 10.17 1.60
N VAL A 94 8.03 9.01 1.17
CA VAL A 94 7.50 7.98 2.07
C VAL A 94 8.62 7.39 2.93
N GLU A 95 9.75 7.04 2.32
CA GLU A 95 10.95 6.55 3.02
C GLU A 95 11.39 7.55 4.09
N PHE A 96 11.55 8.82 3.73
CA PHE A 96 11.92 9.88 4.67
C PHE A 96 10.92 10.01 5.83
N LEU A 97 9.61 9.98 5.54
CA LEU A 97 8.58 10.05 6.59
C LEU A 97 8.63 8.83 7.51
N LEU A 98 8.87 7.63 6.96
CA LEU A 98 9.03 6.42 7.75
C LEU A 98 10.26 6.48 8.64
N GLU A 99 11.38 7.03 8.16
CA GLU A 99 12.58 7.26 8.97
C GLU A 99 12.29 8.22 10.14
N GLU A 100 11.61 9.34 9.87
CA GLU A 100 11.19 10.29 10.92
C GLU A 100 10.28 9.65 11.98
N LEU A 101 9.41 8.72 11.57
CA LEU A 101 8.48 8.02 12.46
C LEU A 101 9.14 6.85 13.20
N SER A 102 10.08 6.15 12.55
CA SER A 102 10.80 4.99 13.09
C SER A 102 11.78 5.35 14.20
N GLY A 103 12.19 6.63 14.29
CA GLY A 103 12.86 7.18 15.47
C GLY A 103 12.04 7.04 16.77
N GLY A 104 10.78 6.59 16.70
CA GLY A 104 9.87 6.45 17.83
C GLY A 104 9.23 5.07 18.10
N GLN A 105 9.05 4.16 17.13
CA GLN A 105 8.53 2.78 17.34
C GLN A 105 8.18 2.08 16.00
N THR A 106 8.90 1.03 15.61
CA THR A 106 8.32 -0.08 14.85
C THR A 106 8.57 -1.37 15.62
N LYS A 107 7.48 -2.06 16.00
CA LYS A 107 7.48 -3.24 16.89
C LYS A 107 7.91 -4.53 16.17
N THR A 108 7.92 -4.52 14.84
CA THR A 108 8.19 -5.70 14.01
C THR A 108 9.36 -5.39 13.07
N PRO A 109 10.44 -6.17 13.10
CA PRO A 109 11.57 -5.96 12.21
C PRO A 109 11.14 -6.19 10.75
N ARG A 110 11.45 -5.23 9.89
CA ARG A 110 11.22 -5.34 8.44
C ARG A 110 11.95 -6.58 7.90
N PRO A 111 11.30 -7.40 7.05
CA PRO A 111 11.95 -8.56 6.46
C PRO A 111 13.15 -8.13 5.59
N SER A 112 14.25 -8.88 5.68
CA SER A 112 15.46 -8.64 4.88
C SER A 112 15.46 -9.39 3.54
N SER A 113 14.49 -10.28 3.31
CA SER A 113 14.32 -11.08 2.09
C SER A 113 12.83 -11.26 1.79
N THR A 114 12.51 -11.48 0.51
CA THR A 114 11.16 -11.87 0.06
C THR A 114 10.99 -13.37 -0.06
N GLU A 115 12.09 -14.12 0.01
CA GLU A 115 12.06 -15.58 0.10
C GLU A 115 11.80 -16.00 1.55
N GLY A 116 10.53 -16.26 1.88
CA GLY A 116 10.15 -16.86 3.16
C GLY A 116 8.80 -16.40 3.70
N GLU A 117 8.32 -17.11 4.72
CA GLU A 117 7.04 -16.83 5.40
C GLU A 117 7.03 -15.41 6.02
N GLY A 118 8.18 -14.92 6.49
CA GLY A 118 8.27 -13.62 7.17
C GLY A 118 7.89 -12.40 6.32
N TYR A 119 8.08 -12.43 4.99
CA TYR A 119 7.66 -11.31 4.13
C TYR A 119 6.13 -11.25 3.99
N HIS A 120 5.51 -12.39 3.75
CA HIS A 120 4.06 -12.49 3.63
C HIS A 120 3.36 -12.23 4.97
N GLU A 121 3.89 -12.78 6.08
CA GLU A 121 3.39 -12.51 7.43
C GLU A 121 3.46 -11.02 7.78
N PHE A 122 4.54 -10.34 7.40
CA PHE A 122 4.68 -8.91 7.64
C PHE A 122 3.64 -8.10 6.86
N ILE A 123 3.41 -8.41 5.58
CA ILE A 123 2.33 -7.79 4.79
C ILE A 123 0.96 -8.08 5.42
N ASP A 124 0.72 -9.32 5.85
CA ASP A 124 -0.54 -9.73 6.46
C ASP A 124 -0.82 -8.96 7.75
N GLN A 125 0.22 -8.76 8.57
CA GLN A 125 0.15 -7.97 9.80
C GLN A 125 -0.17 -6.50 9.51
N LEU A 126 0.53 -5.86 8.56
CA LEU A 126 0.27 -4.47 8.18
C LEU A 126 -1.17 -4.27 7.68
N LEU A 127 -1.63 -5.18 6.82
CA LEU A 127 -3.00 -5.13 6.31
C LEU A 127 -4.06 -5.46 7.38
N ALA A 128 -3.71 -6.22 8.41
CA ALA A 128 -4.61 -6.46 9.54
C ALA A 128 -4.73 -5.23 10.46
N GLU A 129 -3.70 -4.38 10.51
CA GLU A 129 -3.72 -3.12 11.24
C GLU A 129 -4.50 -2.02 10.53
N ILE A 130 -4.61 -2.10 9.19
CA ILE A 130 -5.35 -1.15 8.37
C ILE A 130 -6.83 -1.56 8.35
N GLY A 131 -7.64 -0.89 9.18
CA GLY A 131 -9.00 -1.33 9.52
C GLY A 131 -10.10 -0.31 9.29
#